data_AF-A0AAV6YYJ8-F1
#
_entry.id   AF-A0AAV6YYJ8-F1
#
_cell.length_a   1.000
_cell.length_b   1.000
_cell.length_c   1.000
_cell.angle_alpha   90.00
_cell.angle_beta   90.00
_cell.angle_gamma   90.00
#
_symmetry.space_group_name_H-M   'P 1'
#
loop_
_entity.id
_entity.type
_entity.pdbx_description
1 polymer ?
#
loop_
_entity_poly.entity_id
_entity_poly.type
_entity_poly.pdbx_seq_one_letter_code
_entity_poly.pdbx_strand_id
1 'polypeptide(L)' 'APSFCYSPKDEGSCSASVARYYFNIESKACEEFTYTGCGGNSNNFVRIEDCNKVCKKGNKKPRNRNRIRKQKTQS' A
#
# COMPACT_ATOMS: atom_id res chain seq x y z
N ALA A 1 -7.22 2.78 0.37
CA ALA A 1 -6.55 1.58 -0.12
C ALA A 1 -7.20 1.19 -1.43
N PRO A 2 -6.42 0.97 -2.48
CA PRO A 2 -6.87 0.28 -3.69
C PRO A 2 -7.54 -1.07 -3.40
N SER A 3 -8.38 -1.56 -4.31
CA SER A 3 -9.10 -2.84 -4.14
C SER A 3 -8.17 -4.04 -3.97
N PHE A 4 -7.04 -4.05 -4.67
CA PHE A 4 -6.06 -5.14 -4.58
C PHE A 4 -5.46 -5.29 -3.18
N CYS A 5 -5.49 -4.28 -2.32
CA CYS A 5 -5.06 -4.42 -0.92
C CYS A 5 -5.90 -5.44 -0.14
N TYR A 6 -7.09 -5.80 -0.65
CA TYR A 6 -7.99 -6.77 -0.04
C TYR A 6 -7.88 -8.17 -0.67
N SER A 7 -7.01 -8.34 -1.66
CA SER A 7 -6.68 -9.66 -2.23
C SER A 7 -5.84 -10.47 -1.23
N PRO A 8 -5.97 -11.81 -1.20
CA PRO A 8 -5.12 -12.65 -0.37
C PRO A 8 -3.65 -12.54 -0.81
N LYS A 9 -2.72 -12.94 0.06
CA LYS A 9 -1.34 -13.20 -0.37
C LYS A 9 -1.35 -14.29 -1.44
N ASP A 10 -0.51 -14.14 -2.45
CA ASP A 10 -0.37 -15.11 -3.54
C ASP A 10 1.12 -15.35 -3.80
N GLU A 11 1.56 -16.55 -3.43
CA GLU A 11 2.95 -16.98 -3.52
C GLU A 11 3.41 -17.14 -4.98
N GLY A 12 2.47 -17.30 -5.92
CA GLY A 12 2.78 -17.60 -7.31
C GLY A 12 3.16 -19.08 -7.54
N SER A 13 3.73 -19.37 -8.71
CA SER A 13 3.97 -20.75 -9.18
C SER A 13 5.42 -21.02 -9.64
N CYS A 14 6.36 -20.13 -9.32
CA CYS A 14 7.78 -20.32 -9.61
C CYS A 14 8.49 -21.05 -8.44
N SER A 15 9.81 -20.95 -8.35
CA SER A 15 10.62 -21.73 -7.39
C SER A 15 11.58 -20.90 -6.54
N ALA A 16 11.56 -19.56 -6.65
CA ALA A 16 12.38 -18.72 -5.79
C ALA A 16 11.79 -18.63 -4.37
N SER A 17 12.55 -18.12 -3.43
CA SER A 17 12.06 -17.74 -2.10
C SER A 17 12.44 -16.29 -1.85
N VAL A 18 11.50 -15.38 -2.08
CA VAL A 18 11.72 -13.93 -1.98
C VAL A 18 10.77 -13.35 -0.95
N ALA A 19 11.31 -12.72 0.10
CA ALA A 19 10.50 -12.00 1.07
C ALA A 19 9.79 -10.82 0.40
N ARG A 20 8.47 -10.75 0.60
CA ARG A 20 7.58 -9.67 0.14
C ARG A 20 6.60 -9.34 1.25
N TYR A 21 5.92 -8.20 1.10
CA TYR A 21 4.90 -7.75 2.04
C TYR A 21 3.55 -7.70 1.37
N TYR A 22 2.49 -8.09 2.09
CA TYR A 22 1.10 -7.95 1.68
C TYR A 22 0.29 -7.32 2.80
N PHE A 23 -0.84 -6.70 2.48
CA PHE A 23 -1.79 -6.24 3.48
C PHE A 23 -2.69 -7.39 3.92
N ASN A 24 -2.58 -7.80 5.17
CA ASN A 24 -3.46 -8.75 5.82
C ASN A 24 -4.70 -8.02 6.37
N ILE A 25 -5.87 -8.40 5.87
CA ILE A 25 -7.15 -7.77 6.24
C ILE A 25 -7.61 -8.17 7.65
N GLU A 26 -7.20 -9.34 8.15
CA GLU A 26 -7.59 -9.86 9.46
C GLU A 26 -6.89 -9.08 10.57
N SER A 27 -5.56 -8.94 10.46
CA SER A 27 -4.75 -8.14 11.39
C SER A 27 -4.79 -6.65 11.10
N LYS A 28 -5.28 -6.26 9.91
CA LYS A 28 -5.23 -4.89 9.37
C LYS A 28 -3.81 -4.33 9.31
N ALA A 29 -2.83 -5.20 9.09
CA ALA A 29 -1.41 -4.87 9.06
C ALA A 29 -0.75 -5.33 7.75
N CYS A 30 0.41 -4.74 7.44
CA CYS A 30 1.28 -5.28 6.40
C CYS A 30 2.17 -6.35 7.03
N GLU A 31 2.18 -7.52 6.43
CA GLU A 31 2.88 -8.72 6.92
C GLU A 31 3.78 -9.28 5.83
N GLU A 32 4.86 -9.94 6.24
CA GLU A 32 5.79 -10.60 5.33
C GLU A 32 5.21 -11.94 4.84
N PHE A 33 5.49 -12.30 3.60
CA PHE A 33 5.21 -13.62 3.04
C PHE A 33 6.27 -13.99 1.99
N THR A 34 6.36 -15.29 1.67
CA THR A 34 7.26 -15.81 0.65
C THR A 34 6.61 -15.72 -0.73
N TYR A 35 7.29 -15.07 -1.67
CA TYR A 35 6.91 -15.02 -3.07
C TYR A 35 7.88 -15.83 -3.93
N THR A 36 7.33 -16.62 -4.85
CA THR A 36 8.10 -17.55 -5.69
C THR A 36 8.78 -16.93 -6.89
N GLY A 37 8.56 -15.64 -7.16
CA GLY A 37 9.24 -14.86 -8.19
C GLY A 37 8.45 -14.64 -9.48
N CYS A 38 7.33 -15.33 -9.69
CA CYS A 38 6.42 -15.07 -10.81
C CYS A 38 4.95 -15.33 -10.43
N GLY A 39 4.02 -14.89 -11.28
CA GLY A 39 2.59 -14.94 -10.95
C GLY A 39 2.25 -13.99 -9.80
N GLY A 40 1.28 -14.36 -8.96
CA GLY A 40 0.87 -13.54 -7.84
C GLY A 40 -0.19 -12.50 -8.20
N ASN A 41 -0.43 -11.56 -7.28
CA ASN A 41 -1.30 -10.41 -7.47
C ASN A 41 -0.64 -9.11 -6.96
N SER A 42 -1.34 -7.98 -7.10
CA SER A 42 -0.81 -6.65 -6.76
C SER A 42 -0.71 -6.36 -5.25
N ASN A 43 -1.21 -7.23 -4.37
CA ASN A 43 -0.97 -7.15 -2.93
C ASN A 43 0.42 -7.72 -2.57
N ASN A 44 1.45 -7.21 -3.24
CA ASN A 44 2.82 -7.71 -3.17
C ASN A 44 3.78 -6.53 -3.27
N PHE A 45 4.46 -6.25 -2.17
CA PHE A 45 5.36 -5.11 -2.03
C PHE A 45 6.76 -5.56 -1.64
N VAL A 46 7.78 -4.90 -2.16
CA VAL A 46 9.18 -5.19 -1.79
C VAL A 46 9.51 -4.67 -0.39
N ARG A 47 8.88 -3.56 0.03
CA ARG A 47 9.14 -2.89 1.30
C ARG A 47 7.86 -2.75 2.11
N ILE A 48 7.96 -2.92 3.42
CA ILE A 48 6.83 -2.80 4.35
C ILE A 48 6.28 -1.37 4.38
N GLU A 49 7.12 -0.35 4.18
CA GLU A 49 6.71 1.06 4.11
C GLU A 49 5.78 1.33 2.93
N ASP A 50 6.06 0.72 1.78
CA ASP A 50 5.25 0.88 0.57
C ASP A 50 3.87 0.23 0.75
N CYS A 51 3.84 -0.98 1.31
CA CYS A 51 2.58 -1.64 1.69
C CYS A 51 1.77 -0.75 2.66
N ASN A 52 2.41 -0.26 3.73
CA ASN A 52 1.74 0.58 4.72
C ASN A 52 1.19 1.87 4.07
N LYS A 53 1.99 2.54 3.23
CA LYS A 53 1.60 3.79 2.56
C LYS A 53 0.41 3.60 1.60
N VAL A 54 0.34 2.46 0.92
CA VAL A 54 -0.70 2.18 -0.08
C VAL A 54 -1.97 1.61 0.56
N CYS A 55 -1.81 0.65 1.47
CA CYS A 55 -2.89 -0.18 1.97
C CYS A 55 -3.36 0.19 3.39
N LYS A 56 -2.49 0.67 4.29
CA LYS A 56 -2.97 1.24 5.56
C LYS A 56 -3.64 2.58 5.27
N LYS A 57 -4.97 2.62 5.41
CA LYS A 57 -5.71 3.87 5.51
C LYS A 57 -5.33 4.54 6.84
N GLY A 58 -4.26 5.33 6.85
CA GLY A 58 -4.09 6.33 7.88
C GLY A 58 -5.26 7.32 7.75
N ASN A 59 -5.90 7.64 8.87
CA ASN A 59 -6.74 8.83 9.00
C ASN A 59 -5.98 10.00 8.37
N LYS A 60 -6.26 10.30 7.10
CA LYS A 60 -5.86 11.59 6.55
C LYS A 60 -6.66 12.55 7.39
N LYS A 61 -6.04 13.14 8.44
CA LYS A 61 -6.56 14.38 9.01
C LYS A 61 -6.93 15.21 7.78
N PRO A 62 -8.19 15.69 7.68
CA PRO A 62 -8.65 16.35 6.49
C PRO A 62 -7.57 17.35 6.11
N ARG A 63 -6.98 17.21 4.91
CA ARG A 63 -5.99 18.18 4.44
C ARG A 63 -6.77 19.48 4.38
N ASN A 64 -6.63 20.31 5.41
CA ASN A 64 -7.26 21.62 5.44
C ASN A 64 -6.60 22.37 4.28
N ARG A 65 -7.32 22.46 3.15
CA ARG A 65 -6.86 23.11 1.91
C ARG A 65 -6.80 24.63 2.04
N ASN A 66 -6.94 25.18 3.25
CA ASN A 66 -6.74 26.59 3.54
C ASN A 66 -5.26 26.89 3.86
N ARG A 67 -4.43 26.87 2.81
CA ARG A 67 -3.14 27.58 2.81
C ARG A 67 -3.16 28.59 1.66
N ILE A 68 -3.81 29.72 1.96
CA ILE A 68 -3.51 31.09 1.52
C ILE A 68 -2.77 31.20 0.18
N ARG A 69 -3.52 31.48 -0.89
CA ARG A 69 -3.13 32.42 -1.96
C ARG A 69 -4.35 33.26 -2.38
N LYS A 70 -4.99 33.94 -1.42
CA LYS A 70 -5.57 35.26 -1.68
C LYS A 70 -4.42 36.26 -1.49
N GLN A 71 -3.78 36.64 -2.59
CA GLN A 71 -2.99 37.87 -2.75
C GLN A 71 -2.49 37.91 -4.20
N LYS A 72 -3.35 38.40 -5.11
CA LYS A 72 -2.98 39.19 -6.29
C LYS A 72 -4.27 39.67 -6.98
N THR A 73 -4.91 40.65 -6.35
CA THR A 73 -5.81 41.61 -7.00
C THR A 73 -5.67 42.92 -6.23
N GLN A 74 -4.73 43.76 -6.68
CA GLN A 74 -4.74 45.22 -6.49
C GLN A 74 -3.59 45.88 -7.26
N SER A 75 -3.85 46.23 -8.53
CA SER A 75 -3.61 47.51 -9.20
C SER A 75 -4.02 47.37 -10.64
#